data_AF-A0A2A5VP63-F1
#
_entry.id   AF-A0A2A5VP63-F1
#
_cell.length_a   1.000
_cell.length_b   1.000
_cell.length_c   1.000
_cell.angle_alpha   90.00
_cell.angle_beta   90.00
_cell.angle_gamma   90.00
#
_symmetry.space_group_name_H-M   'P 1'
#
loop_
_entity.id
_entity.type
_entity.pdbx_description
1 polymer ?
#
loop_
_entity_poly.entity_id
_entity_poly.type
_entity_poly.pdbx_seq_one_letter_code
_entity_poly.pdbx_strand_id
1 'polypeptide(L)'
;MLGGRGVLAVLFTAIFLLSTTPLIGAQEDESAYVRAESYLVVVHDNVTHDSGAYTQGLEFYQGRLFESTGKYGESTLREVNLSTGEVIRSLNLSGGEFGEGMTFVGDEIVQLTWKNGTAYRYDMDTFEMIANYSYAGEGWGLAYDGQHLIMSDGSDVLQFRNASTFELVSTLNVTLNNQSLNRINELEMVEGLLMANIYQTDEIVAIDLVSGVVVQHIDASDLEPFGGEVLNGIAFDSTTQSLWVTGKYWPKMYNITFTVPEPDIQDPPGSEIIEEEIITSTNVNSIFSEAILFSLLTLTVILWAMNLKDGGPNPPDRGPSE
;
A
#
# COMPACT_ATOMS: atom_id res chain seq x y z
N MET A 1 28.36 58.98 -41.51
CA MET A 1 29.67 58.92 -40.83
C MET A 1 29.42 58.58 -39.37
N LEU A 2 30.10 57.53 -38.88
CA LEU A 2 30.28 57.10 -37.47
C LEU A 2 29.02 57.13 -36.57
N GLY A 3 28.60 56.04 -35.94
CA GLY A 3 29.34 54.84 -35.60
C GLY A 3 28.83 54.30 -34.28
N GLY A 4 28.86 52.98 -34.15
CA GLY A 4 29.16 52.30 -32.90
C GLY A 4 28.33 52.67 -31.67
N ARG A 5 27.00 52.46 -31.69
CA ARG A 5 26.20 52.38 -30.45
C ARG A 5 25.13 51.28 -30.45
N GLY A 6 25.24 50.29 -31.32
CA GLY A 6 24.33 49.13 -31.37
C GLY A 6 24.97 47.77 -31.08
N VAL A 7 26.30 47.69 -31.00
CA VAL A 7 27.03 46.39 -30.95
C VAL A 7 27.59 46.07 -29.56
N LEU A 8 27.63 47.04 -28.63
CA LEU A 8 28.10 46.80 -27.26
C LEU A 8 26.98 46.38 -26.28
N ALA A 9 25.70 46.51 -26.66
CA ALA A 9 24.57 46.11 -25.83
C ALA A 9 24.08 44.67 -26.10
N VAL A 10 24.59 44.01 -27.14
CA VAL A 10 24.22 42.62 -27.49
C VAL A 10 25.30 41.61 -27.04
N LEU A 11 26.52 42.07 -26.72
CA LEU A 11 27.61 41.18 -26.27
C LEU A 11 27.70 40.97 -24.75
N PHE A 12 26.98 41.74 -23.93
CA PHE A 12 26.92 41.49 -22.47
C PHE A 12 25.69 40.69 -22.02
N THR A 13 24.66 40.57 -22.86
CA THR A 13 23.50 39.68 -22.62
C THR A 13 23.78 38.23 -23.03
N ALA A 14 24.80 37.98 -23.86
CA ALA A 14 25.15 36.62 -24.31
C ALA A 14 26.14 35.87 -23.40
N ILE A 15 26.76 36.52 -22.41
CA ILE A 15 27.68 35.87 -21.45
C ILE A 15 27.05 35.70 -20.05
N PHE A 16 25.90 36.33 -19.78
CA PHE A 16 25.13 36.11 -18.54
C PHE A 16 23.94 35.14 -18.71
N LEU A 17 23.75 34.58 -19.92
CA LEU A 17 22.77 33.53 -20.21
C LEU A 17 23.39 32.14 -20.36
N LEU A 18 24.66 31.97 -19.94
CA LEU A 18 25.41 30.71 -20.01
C LEU A 18 25.94 30.23 -18.64
N SER A 19 25.48 30.80 -17.53
CA SER A 19 25.81 30.31 -16.17
C SER A 19 24.61 29.91 -15.32
N THR A 20 23.41 29.89 -15.90
CA THR A 20 22.22 29.31 -15.26
C THR A 20 21.45 28.40 -16.22
N THR A 21 22.16 27.53 -16.94
CA THR A 21 21.58 26.19 -17.04
C THR A 21 21.67 25.66 -15.61
N PRO A 22 20.55 25.37 -14.90
CA PRO A 22 20.69 24.38 -13.87
C PRO A 22 21.38 23.23 -14.58
N LEU A 23 22.53 22.83 -14.06
CA LEU A 23 23.03 21.50 -14.34
C LEU A 23 21.84 20.64 -13.91
N ILE A 24 21.00 20.25 -14.87
CA ILE A 24 20.20 19.06 -14.77
C ILE A 24 21.28 18.00 -14.70
N GLY A 25 21.85 17.86 -13.50
CA GLY A 25 22.11 16.54 -13.02
C GLY A 25 20.82 15.81 -13.30
N ALA A 26 20.93 14.72 -14.03
CA ALA A 26 20.17 13.56 -13.67
C ALA A 26 20.39 13.36 -12.17
N GLN A 27 19.63 14.10 -11.35
CA GLN A 27 18.99 13.50 -10.23
C GLN A 27 18.12 12.46 -10.93
N GLU A 28 18.67 11.25 -11.04
CA GLU A 28 17.83 10.07 -11.09
C GLU A 28 16.73 10.38 -10.11
N ASP A 29 15.52 10.50 -10.63
CA ASP A 29 14.32 10.55 -9.82
C ASP A 29 14.35 9.19 -9.13
N GLU A 30 15.08 9.12 -8.01
CA GLU A 30 14.95 8.11 -6.99
C GLU A 30 13.48 8.18 -6.64
N SER A 31 12.68 7.39 -7.36
CA SER A 31 11.29 7.12 -7.08
C SER A 31 11.20 7.04 -5.58
N ALA A 32 10.57 8.05 -4.97
CA ALA A 32 10.65 8.31 -3.54
C ALA A 32 10.57 6.98 -2.80
N TYR A 33 11.71 6.52 -2.27
CA TYR A 33 11.80 5.21 -1.64
C TYR A 33 10.83 5.22 -0.47
N VAL A 34 9.71 4.51 -0.62
CA VAL A 34 8.74 4.35 0.46
C VAL A 34 9.20 3.16 1.27
N ARG A 35 9.83 3.45 2.41
CA ARG A 35 10.08 2.43 3.42
C ARG A 35 8.75 2.08 4.08
N ALA A 36 8.44 0.80 4.18
CA ALA A 36 7.27 0.35 4.91
C ALA A 36 7.37 0.79 6.38
N GLU A 37 6.28 1.31 6.92
CA GLU A 37 6.15 1.58 8.34
C GLU A 37 6.05 0.26 9.10
N SER A 38 6.78 0.13 10.22
CA SER A 38 6.76 -1.08 11.04
C SER A 38 5.76 -0.98 12.18
N TYR A 39 5.00 -2.04 12.40
CA TYR A 39 3.98 -2.15 13.43
C TYR A 39 4.11 -3.46 14.21
N LEU A 40 3.64 -3.46 15.45
CA LEU A 40 3.40 -4.65 16.27
C LEU A 40 1.90 -4.87 16.41
N VAL A 41 1.50 -6.14 16.54
CA VAL A 41 0.12 -6.51 16.89
C VAL A 41 -0.20 -6.21 18.36
N VAL A 42 -1.39 -5.68 18.60
CA VAL A 42 -2.00 -5.56 19.92
C VAL A 42 -3.31 -6.35 19.95
N VAL A 43 -3.41 -7.32 20.84
CA VAL A 43 -4.61 -8.17 21.00
C VAL A 43 -5.62 -7.49 21.93
N HIS A 44 -6.88 -7.39 21.49
CA HIS A 44 -7.98 -6.84 22.29
C HIS A 44 -8.93 -7.91 22.82
N ASP A 45 -9.14 -8.96 22.03
CA ASP A 45 -10.02 -10.07 22.37
C ASP A 45 -9.58 -11.34 21.64
N ASN A 46 -10.07 -12.50 22.09
CA ASN A 46 -9.94 -13.75 21.36
C ASN A 46 -11.19 -14.60 21.48
N VAL A 47 -11.45 -15.38 20.44
CA VAL A 47 -12.53 -16.36 20.39
C VAL A 47 -11.96 -17.73 20.08
N THR A 48 -12.67 -18.78 20.46
CA THR A 48 -12.29 -20.16 20.10
C THR A 48 -12.31 -20.31 18.57
N HIS A 49 -11.38 -21.11 18.05
CA HIS A 49 -11.32 -21.50 16.66
C HIS A 49 -11.24 -23.03 16.57
N ASP A 50 -11.76 -23.60 15.49
CA ASP A 50 -11.69 -25.03 15.23
C ASP A 50 -10.23 -25.45 14.99
N SER A 51 -9.62 -26.16 15.94
CA SER A 51 -8.24 -26.63 15.81
C SER A 51 -8.05 -27.74 14.76
N GLY A 52 -9.13 -28.23 14.15
CA GLY A 52 -9.10 -29.07 12.95
C GLY A 52 -9.08 -28.28 11.64
N ALA A 53 -9.25 -26.96 11.66
CA ALA A 53 -9.32 -26.12 10.47
C ALA A 53 -7.93 -25.79 9.91
N TYR A 54 -7.65 -26.21 8.68
CA TYR A 54 -6.48 -25.74 7.93
C TYR A 54 -6.84 -24.47 7.17
N THR A 55 -6.94 -23.34 7.87
CA THR A 55 -7.42 -22.05 7.32
C THR A 55 -6.64 -21.60 6.10
N GLN A 56 -7.35 -21.28 5.02
CA GLN A 56 -6.77 -20.79 3.76
C GLN A 56 -7.45 -19.52 3.22
N GLY A 57 -8.65 -19.20 3.69
CA GLY A 57 -9.31 -17.91 3.45
C GLY A 57 -10.28 -17.62 4.58
N LEU A 58 -10.38 -16.36 4.99
CA LEU A 58 -11.23 -15.92 6.08
C LEU A 58 -11.82 -14.55 5.71
N GLU A 59 -13.14 -14.38 5.71
CA GLU A 59 -13.73 -13.08 5.37
C GLU A 59 -15.03 -12.82 6.12
N PHE A 60 -15.24 -11.56 6.50
CA PHE A 60 -16.54 -11.09 6.95
C PHE A 60 -17.36 -10.55 5.77
N TYR A 61 -18.59 -11.02 5.66
CA TYR A 61 -19.55 -10.44 4.74
C TYR A 61 -20.90 -10.21 5.44
N GLN A 62 -21.37 -8.97 5.44
CA GLN A 62 -22.60 -8.55 6.12
C GLN A 62 -22.68 -8.98 7.60
N GLY A 63 -21.56 -8.90 8.32
CA GLY A 63 -21.46 -9.26 9.75
C GLY A 63 -21.44 -10.77 10.03
N ARG A 64 -21.31 -11.61 8.99
CA ARG A 64 -21.18 -13.07 9.09
C ARG A 64 -19.76 -13.45 8.72
N LEU A 65 -19.18 -14.41 9.45
CA LEU A 65 -17.82 -14.89 9.22
C LEU A 65 -17.84 -16.17 8.39
N PHE A 66 -17.02 -16.21 7.35
CA PHE A 66 -16.85 -17.37 6.49
C PHE A 66 -15.39 -17.79 6.44
N GLU A 67 -15.16 -19.08 6.32
CA GLU A 67 -13.82 -19.67 6.29
C GLU A 67 -13.72 -20.71 5.17
N SER A 68 -12.60 -20.69 4.46
CA SER A 68 -12.18 -21.72 3.53
C SER A 68 -11.04 -22.50 4.16
N THR A 69 -11.12 -23.82 4.09
CA THR A 69 -10.07 -24.69 4.63
C THR A 69 -9.50 -25.62 3.59
N GLY A 70 -8.20 -25.88 3.74
CA GLY A 70 -7.43 -26.80 2.91
C GLY A 70 -7.33 -28.22 3.48
N LYS A 71 -6.45 -29.00 2.85
CA LYS A 71 -6.20 -30.47 2.97
C LYS A 71 -7.10 -31.32 2.08
N TYR A 72 -6.46 -32.23 1.33
CA TYR A 72 -7.15 -33.18 0.47
C TYR A 72 -8.05 -34.10 1.29
N GLY A 73 -9.32 -34.20 0.91
CA GLY A 73 -10.33 -35.00 1.63
C GLY A 73 -10.98 -34.28 2.81
N GLU A 74 -10.48 -33.11 3.21
CA GLU A 74 -10.92 -32.36 4.39
C GLU A 74 -11.25 -30.89 4.08
N SER A 75 -11.04 -30.45 2.84
CA SER A 75 -11.27 -29.05 2.44
C SER A 75 -12.75 -28.68 2.50
N THR A 76 -13.04 -27.50 3.02
CA THR A 76 -14.41 -27.01 3.20
C THR A 76 -14.58 -25.55 2.84
N LEU A 77 -15.80 -25.17 2.48
CA LEU A 77 -16.34 -23.83 2.61
C LEU A 77 -17.30 -23.82 3.80
N ARG A 78 -17.12 -22.94 4.78
CA ARG A 78 -17.92 -22.94 6.01
C ARG A 78 -18.31 -21.54 6.46
N GLU A 79 -19.40 -21.46 7.20
CA GLU A 79 -19.80 -20.27 7.96
C GLU A 79 -19.59 -20.53 9.45
N VAL A 80 -19.01 -19.57 10.16
CA VAL A 80 -18.57 -19.71 11.55
C VAL A 80 -19.26 -18.66 12.41
N ASN A 81 -19.71 -19.06 13.59
CA ASN A 81 -20.18 -18.12 14.60
C ASN A 81 -18.96 -17.50 15.29
N LEU A 82 -18.67 -16.22 15.02
CA LEU A 82 -17.52 -15.53 15.62
C LEU A 82 -17.52 -15.60 17.16
N SER A 83 -18.68 -15.46 17.80
CA SER A 83 -18.76 -15.41 19.27
C SER A 83 -18.44 -16.74 19.95
N THR A 84 -18.63 -17.87 19.27
CA THR A 84 -18.41 -19.21 19.85
C THR A 84 -17.29 -20.00 19.18
N GLY A 85 -16.91 -19.64 17.95
CA GLY A 85 -16.03 -20.43 17.09
C GLY A 85 -16.69 -21.64 16.43
N GLU A 86 -17.99 -21.84 16.66
CA GLU A 86 -18.71 -23.02 16.17
C GLU A 86 -19.06 -22.87 14.68
N VAL A 87 -18.86 -23.94 13.93
CA VAL A 87 -19.29 -24.01 12.53
C VAL A 87 -20.82 -24.06 12.48
N ILE A 88 -21.42 -23.05 11.86
CA ILE A 88 -22.89 -22.96 11.65
C ILE A 88 -23.32 -23.94 10.56
N ARG A 89 -22.54 -24.00 9.47
CA ARG A 89 -22.75 -24.90 8.33
C ARG A 89 -21.47 -25.01 7.51
N SER A 90 -21.39 -26.08 6.72
CA SER A 90 -20.23 -26.38 5.90
C SER A 90 -20.62 -27.13 4.63
N LEU A 91 -19.86 -26.87 3.56
CA LEU A 91 -19.82 -27.61 2.31
C LEU A 91 -18.43 -28.24 2.18
N ASN A 92 -18.37 -29.56 2.00
CA ASN A 92 -17.12 -30.25 1.69
C ASN A 92 -16.80 -30.13 0.20
N LEU A 93 -15.55 -29.85 -0.13
CA LEU A 93 -15.05 -29.95 -1.50
C LEU A 93 -14.88 -31.44 -1.88
N SER A 94 -14.65 -31.70 -3.17
CA SER A 94 -14.32 -33.05 -3.60
C SER A 94 -13.02 -33.52 -2.95
N GLY A 95 -12.92 -34.81 -2.59
CA GLY A 95 -11.74 -35.31 -1.86
C GLY A 95 -10.41 -35.24 -2.64
N GLY A 96 -10.46 -35.03 -3.95
CA GLY A 96 -9.29 -34.79 -4.80
C GLY A 96 -8.87 -33.33 -4.90
N GLU A 97 -9.49 -32.45 -4.11
CA GLU A 97 -9.28 -31.00 -4.15
C GLU A 97 -8.74 -30.49 -2.82
N PHE A 98 -7.99 -29.40 -2.92
CA PHE A 98 -7.45 -28.67 -1.80
C PHE A 98 -7.99 -27.24 -1.89
N GLY A 99 -8.86 -26.84 -0.97
CA GLY A 99 -9.44 -25.51 -0.90
C GLY A 99 -8.42 -24.45 -0.46
N GLU A 100 -8.50 -23.27 -1.04
CA GLU A 100 -7.59 -22.14 -0.78
C GLU A 100 -8.39 -20.87 -0.47
N GLY A 101 -7.87 -19.68 -0.74
CA GLY A 101 -8.51 -18.39 -0.47
C GLY A 101 -9.91 -18.27 -1.05
N MET A 102 -10.73 -17.45 -0.40
CA MET A 102 -12.08 -17.14 -0.85
C MET A 102 -12.38 -15.65 -0.68
N THR A 103 -13.37 -15.15 -1.42
CA THR A 103 -13.91 -13.82 -1.17
C THR A 103 -15.35 -13.68 -1.65
N PHE A 104 -15.99 -12.55 -1.36
CA PHE A 104 -17.34 -12.23 -1.79
C PHE A 104 -17.38 -11.32 -3.02
N VAL A 105 -18.26 -11.64 -3.97
CA VAL A 105 -18.61 -10.76 -5.10
C VAL A 105 -20.12 -10.61 -5.12
N GLY A 106 -20.62 -9.59 -4.40
CA GLY A 106 -22.03 -9.51 -4.05
C GLY A 106 -22.42 -10.67 -3.16
N ASP A 107 -23.62 -11.22 -3.34
CA ASP A 107 -24.13 -12.33 -2.52
C ASP A 107 -23.62 -13.71 -2.98
N GLU A 108 -22.43 -13.74 -3.60
CA GLU A 108 -21.80 -14.95 -4.11
C GLU A 108 -20.39 -15.10 -3.53
N ILE A 109 -20.04 -16.31 -3.13
CA ILE A 109 -18.71 -16.68 -2.64
C ILE A 109 -17.89 -17.21 -3.81
N VAL A 110 -16.67 -16.71 -3.99
CA VAL A 110 -15.68 -17.28 -4.91
C VAL A 110 -14.60 -17.96 -4.08
N GLN A 111 -14.33 -19.24 -4.31
CA GLN A 111 -13.33 -20.03 -3.57
C GLN A 111 -12.33 -20.67 -4.53
N LEU A 112 -11.04 -20.54 -4.24
CA LEU A 112 -9.95 -21.11 -5.02
C LEU A 112 -9.66 -22.55 -4.63
N THR A 113 -8.92 -23.21 -5.51
CA THR A 113 -8.26 -24.49 -5.23
C THR A 113 -6.76 -24.39 -5.48
N TRP A 114 -5.96 -25.14 -4.73
CA TRP A 114 -4.51 -24.98 -4.80
C TRP A 114 -3.92 -25.30 -6.17
N LYS A 115 -3.96 -26.57 -6.58
CA LYS A 115 -3.32 -27.07 -7.80
C LYS A 115 -4.29 -27.54 -8.87
N ASN A 116 -5.58 -27.61 -8.51
CA ASN A 116 -6.62 -28.02 -9.45
C ASN A 116 -6.90 -26.93 -10.50
N GLY A 117 -6.58 -25.66 -10.21
CA GLY A 117 -6.78 -24.57 -11.15
C GLY A 117 -8.25 -24.24 -11.36
N THR A 118 -9.07 -24.38 -10.32
CA THR A 118 -10.52 -24.14 -10.36
C THR A 118 -10.92 -23.11 -9.31
N ALA A 119 -11.67 -22.09 -9.74
CA ALA A 119 -12.36 -21.15 -8.88
C ALA A 119 -13.85 -21.51 -8.89
N TYR A 120 -14.36 -21.93 -7.74
CA TYR A 120 -15.77 -22.24 -7.56
C TYR A 120 -16.54 -21.00 -7.14
N ARG A 121 -17.77 -20.85 -7.65
CA ARG A 121 -18.67 -19.77 -7.27
C ARG A 121 -19.95 -20.36 -6.68
N TYR A 122 -20.30 -19.92 -5.48
CA TYR A 122 -21.42 -20.44 -4.69
C TYR A 122 -22.40 -19.33 -4.34
N ASP A 123 -23.67 -19.68 -4.26
CA ASP A 123 -24.67 -18.86 -3.58
C ASP A 123 -24.34 -18.77 -2.09
N MET A 124 -24.25 -17.56 -1.53
CA MET A 124 -23.81 -17.40 -0.14
C MET A 124 -24.78 -18.01 0.86
N ASP A 125 -26.08 -18.08 0.56
CA ASP A 125 -27.13 -18.48 1.51
C ASP A 125 -27.47 -19.96 1.43
N THR A 126 -27.03 -20.67 0.40
CA THR A 126 -27.30 -22.11 0.24
C THR A 126 -26.03 -22.94 0.07
N PHE A 127 -24.89 -22.31 -0.26
CA PHE A 127 -23.67 -22.97 -0.72
C PHE A 127 -23.88 -23.82 -1.99
N GLU A 128 -24.96 -23.60 -2.74
CA GLU A 128 -25.13 -24.23 -4.04
C GLU A 128 -24.12 -23.65 -5.03
N MET A 129 -23.39 -24.51 -5.75
CA MET A 129 -22.45 -24.09 -6.77
C MET A 129 -23.22 -23.52 -7.96
N ILE A 130 -23.02 -22.23 -8.24
CA ILE A 130 -23.64 -21.50 -9.35
C ILE A 130 -22.75 -21.62 -10.60
N ALA A 131 -21.44 -21.57 -10.43
CA ALA A 131 -20.48 -21.63 -11.53
C ALA A 131 -19.12 -22.18 -11.07
N ASN A 132 -18.29 -22.52 -12.05
CA ASN A 132 -16.86 -22.72 -11.83
C ASN A 132 -16.08 -22.17 -13.04
N TYR A 133 -14.85 -21.75 -12.77
CA TYR A 133 -13.94 -21.20 -13.76
C TYR A 133 -12.59 -21.86 -13.64
N SER A 134 -11.93 -22.10 -14.77
CA SER A 134 -10.57 -22.62 -14.79
C SER A 134 -9.55 -21.49 -14.85
N TYR A 135 -8.42 -21.66 -14.16
CA TYR A 135 -7.25 -20.81 -14.25
C TYR A 135 -5.96 -21.64 -14.32
N ALA A 136 -4.88 -21.00 -14.77
CA ALA A 136 -3.56 -21.60 -14.83
C ALA A 136 -2.74 -21.25 -13.59
N GLY A 137 -1.84 -22.15 -13.19
CA GLY A 137 -0.98 -21.96 -12.03
C GLY A 137 -1.63 -22.43 -10.73
N GLU A 138 -1.08 -21.95 -9.61
CA GLU A 138 -1.66 -22.17 -8.28
C GLU A 138 -2.60 -21.01 -7.91
N GLY A 139 -3.49 -21.23 -6.94
CA GLY A 139 -4.25 -20.17 -6.27
C GLY A 139 -4.06 -20.27 -4.76
N TRP A 140 -3.76 -19.17 -4.09
CA TRP A 140 -3.46 -19.12 -2.65
C TRP A 140 -4.47 -18.22 -1.94
N GLY A 141 -4.29 -16.91 -1.90
CA GLY A 141 -5.27 -15.97 -1.35
C GLY A 141 -6.17 -15.35 -2.42
N LEU A 142 -7.35 -14.87 -1.99
CA LEU A 142 -8.32 -14.19 -2.85
C LEU A 142 -8.98 -13.06 -2.07
N ALA A 143 -9.04 -11.87 -2.65
CA ALA A 143 -9.79 -10.73 -2.11
C ALA A 143 -10.54 -10.00 -3.25
N TYR A 144 -11.49 -9.13 -2.91
CA TYR A 144 -12.24 -8.34 -3.90
C TYR A 144 -12.15 -6.83 -3.62
N ASP A 145 -11.62 -6.06 -4.56
CA ASP A 145 -11.45 -4.60 -4.41
C ASP A 145 -12.73 -3.79 -4.77
N GLY A 146 -13.83 -4.47 -5.06
CA GLY A 146 -15.06 -3.85 -5.57
C GLY A 146 -15.17 -3.79 -7.10
N GLN A 147 -14.10 -4.14 -7.84
CA GLN A 147 -14.05 -4.19 -9.30
C GLN A 147 -13.44 -5.48 -9.84
N HIS A 148 -12.35 -5.95 -9.23
CA HIS A 148 -11.56 -7.10 -9.63
C HIS A 148 -11.36 -8.04 -8.43
N LEU A 149 -11.32 -9.33 -8.75
CA LEU A 149 -10.80 -10.34 -7.84
C LEU A 149 -9.28 -10.26 -7.86
N ILE A 150 -8.65 -10.17 -6.70
CA ILE A 150 -7.19 -10.12 -6.55
C ILE A 150 -6.75 -11.46 -6.00
N MET A 151 -5.92 -12.17 -6.76
CA MET A 151 -5.46 -13.52 -6.44
C MET A 151 -3.95 -13.54 -6.24
N SER A 152 -3.49 -14.13 -5.14
CA SER A 152 -2.09 -14.50 -4.93
C SER A 152 -1.87 -15.98 -5.28
N ASP A 153 -0.62 -16.35 -5.54
CA ASP A 153 -0.22 -17.73 -5.86
C ASP A 153 1.10 -18.13 -5.17
N GLY A 154 1.49 -17.37 -4.13
CA GLY A 154 2.77 -17.54 -3.44
C GLY A 154 3.97 -16.91 -4.13
N SER A 155 3.83 -16.34 -5.33
CA SER A 155 4.86 -15.50 -5.96
C SER A 155 4.84 -14.06 -5.41
N ASP A 156 5.65 -13.20 -6.02
CA ASP A 156 5.65 -11.74 -5.82
C ASP A 156 4.71 -11.01 -6.78
N VAL A 157 3.80 -11.72 -7.46
CA VAL A 157 2.88 -11.14 -8.44
C VAL A 157 1.43 -11.39 -8.03
N LEU A 158 0.68 -10.32 -7.83
CA LEU A 158 -0.77 -10.36 -7.68
C LEU A 158 -1.44 -10.40 -9.06
N GLN A 159 -2.45 -11.24 -9.19
CA GLN A 159 -3.24 -11.40 -10.42
C GLN A 159 -4.62 -10.76 -10.23
N PHE A 160 -4.94 -9.76 -11.06
CA PHE A 160 -6.26 -9.15 -11.09
C PHE A 160 -7.12 -9.89 -12.10
N ARG A 161 -8.26 -10.38 -11.66
CA ARG A 161 -9.18 -11.22 -12.42
C ARG A 161 -10.54 -10.57 -12.54
N ASN A 162 -11.19 -10.78 -13.67
CA ASN A 162 -12.54 -10.31 -13.90
C ASN A 162 -13.49 -10.97 -12.89
N ALA A 163 -14.29 -10.18 -12.18
CA ALA A 163 -15.16 -10.68 -11.12
C ALA A 163 -16.29 -11.61 -11.62
N SER A 164 -16.65 -11.53 -12.90
CA SER A 164 -17.69 -12.37 -13.51
C SER A 164 -17.13 -13.58 -14.27
N THR A 165 -16.03 -13.45 -14.99
CA THR A 165 -15.48 -14.53 -15.85
C THR A 165 -14.25 -15.21 -15.27
N PHE A 166 -13.65 -14.64 -14.21
CA PHE A 166 -12.38 -15.06 -13.60
C PHE A 166 -11.15 -15.00 -14.53
N GLU A 167 -11.31 -14.44 -15.73
CA GLU A 167 -10.23 -14.23 -16.69
C GLU A 167 -9.20 -13.24 -16.14
N LEU A 168 -7.91 -13.51 -16.40
CA LEU A 168 -6.82 -12.61 -16.03
C LEU A 168 -6.96 -11.28 -16.79
N VAL A 169 -6.99 -10.18 -16.05
CA VAL A 169 -7.09 -8.81 -16.57
C VAL A 169 -5.71 -8.16 -16.59
N SER A 170 -5.01 -8.21 -15.45
CA SER A 170 -3.69 -7.60 -15.27
C SER A 170 -2.94 -8.24 -14.12
N THR A 171 -1.68 -7.85 -13.96
CA THR A 171 -0.81 -8.30 -12.87
C THR A 171 -0.13 -7.12 -12.20
N LEU A 172 0.22 -7.26 -10.93
CA LEU A 172 0.95 -6.26 -10.15
C LEU A 172 2.08 -6.93 -9.38
N ASN A 173 3.31 -6.45 -9.57
CA ASN A 173 4.46 -6.93 -8.80
C ASN A 173 4.45 -6.28 -7.42
N VAL A 174 4.72 -7.07 -6.39
CA VAL A 174 4.74 -6.61 -5.01
C VAL A 174 6.17 -6.49 -4.51
N THR A 175 6.46 -5.35 -3.88
CA THR A 175 7.79 -5.10 -3.31
C THR A 175 7.70 -4.59 -1.87
N LEU A 176 8.63 -5.04 -1.05
CA LEU A 176 8.89 -4.52 0.29
C LEU A 176 10.29 -3.93 0.29
N ASN A 177 10.42 -2.63 0.57
CA ASN A 177 11.71 -1.94 0.61
C ASN A 177 12.56 -2.16 -0.66
N ASN A 178 11.92 -2.03 -1.84
CA ASN A 178 12.51 -2.25 -3.18
C ASN A 178 12.96 -3.69 -3.48
N GLN A 179 12.54 -4.67 -2.69
CA GLN A 179 12.79 -6.09 -2.95
C GLN A 179 11.47 -6.80 -3.25
N SER A 180 11.49 -7.67 -4.27
CA SER A 180 10.37 -8.57 -4.55
C SER A 180 9.94 -9.33 -3.29
N LEU A 181 8.66 -9.23 -2.94
CA LEU A 181 8.09 -9.93 -1.79
C LEU A 181 7.33 -11.17 -2.25
N ASN A 182 7.93 -12.34 -2.07
CA ASN A 182 7.30 -13.62 -2.39
C ASN A 182 6.47 -14.16 -1.21
N ARG A 183 5.82 -15.31 -1.42
CA ARG A 183 5.05 -16.06 -0.42
C ARG A 183 3.80 -15.33 0.08
N ILE A 184 3.28 -14.43 -0.74
CA ILE A 184 1.99 -13.77 -0.51
C ILE A 184 0.91 -14.85 -0.49
N ASN A 185 0.22 -14.96 0.63
CA ASN A 185 -0.77 -16.00 0.85
C ASN A 185 -2.17 -15.38 0.97
N GLU A 186 -2.87 -15.65 2.06
CA GLU A 186 -4.21 -15.12 2.32
C GLU A 186 -4.25 -13.59 2.27
N LEU A 187 -5.37 -13.05 1.78
CA LEU A 187 -5.55 -11.67 1.38
C LEU A 187 -6.84 -11.10 1.98
N GLU A 188 -6.81 -9.84 2.40
CA GLU A 188 -8.02 -9.12 2.84
C GLU A 188 -7.97 -7.63 2.45
N MET A 189 -9.11 -7.07 2.06
CA MET A 189 -9.21 -5.62 1.79
C MET A 189 -9.53 -4.84 3.06
N VAL A 190 -8.62 -3.96 3.48
CA VAL A 190 -8.79 -3.14 4.68
C VAL A 190 -8.51 -1.68 4.35
N GLU A 191 -9.56 -0.86 4.43
CA GLU A 191 -9.50 0.61 4.24
C GLU A 191 -8.79 1.05 2.94
N GLY A 192 -8.90 0.25 1.87
CA GLY A 192 -8.32 0.54 0.55
C GLY A 192 -6.89 -0.01 0.34
N LEU A 193 -6.30 -0.64 1.36
CA LEU A 193 -5.08 -1.42 1.23
C LEU A 193 -5.42 -2.91 1.15
N LEU A 194 -4.55 -3.67 0.47
CA LEU A 194 -4.62 -5.12 0.47
C LEU A 194 -3.70 -5.65 1.56
N MET A 195 -4.28 -6.17 2.62
CA MET A 195 -3.54 -6.91 3.63
C MET A 195 -3.21 -8.31 3.12
N ALA A 196 -2.04 -8.83 3.48
CA ALA A 196 -1.64 -10.19 3.09
C ALA A 196 -0.81 -10.86 4.19
N ASN A 197 -1.06 -12.16 4.41
CA ASN A 197 -0.13 -13.00 5.16
C ASN A 197 1.08 -13.38 4.29
N ILE A 198 2.25 -13.49 4.92
CA ILE A 198 3.46 -14.02 4.28
C ILE A 198 3.74 -15.44 4.78
N TYR A 199 3.60 -16.42 3.90
CA TYR A 199 3.60 -17.83 4.28
C TYR A 199 4.93 -18.28 4.94
N GLN A 200 4.79 -19.04 6.03
CA GLN A 200 5.89 -19.50 6.90
C GLN A 200 6.60 -18.38 7.66
N THR A 201 5.94 -17.25 7.87
CA THR A 201 6.38 -16.18 8.74
C THR A 201 5.22 -15.77 9.65
N ASP A 202 5.53 -14.98 10.68
CA ASP A 202 4.54 -14.34 11.54
C ASP A 202 4.30 -12.88 11.10
N GLU A 203 4.43 -12.61 9.81
CA GLU A 203 4.32 -11.27 9.22
C GLU A 203 3.00 -11.09 8.46
N ILE A 204 2.43 -9.90 8.61
CA ILE A 204 1.35 -9.38 7.78
C ILE A 204 1.87 -8.11 7.09
N VAL A 205 1.49 -7.90 5.84
CA VAL A 205 1.82 -6.67 5.10
C VAL A 205 0.56 -5.98 4.62
N ALA A 206 0.60 -4.65 4.50
CA ALA A 206 -0.42 -3.88 3.77
C ALA A 206 0.19 -3.33 2.48
N ILE A 207 -0.40 -3.69 1.35
CA ILE A 207 0.07 -3.39 0.00
C ILE A 207 -0.80 -2.29 -0.61
N ASP A 208 -0.15 -1.25 -1.12
CA ASP A 208 -0.82 -0.26 -1.97
C ASP A 208 -1.07 -0.86 -3.36
N LEU A 209 -2.34 -1.00 -3.75
CA LEU A 209 -2.72 -1.63 -5.02
C LEU A 209 -2.42 -0.80 -6.26
N VAL A 210 -2.10 0.49 -6.10
CA VAL A 210 -1.74 1.36 -7.24
C VAL A 210 -0.28 1.12 -7.65
N SER A 211 0.61 1.00 -6.68
CA SER A 211 2.06 0.88 -6.90
C SER A 211 2.61 -0.53 -6.73
N GLY A 212 1.94 -1.40 -5.98
CA GLY A 212 2.46 -2.70 -5.54
C GLY A 212 3.48 -2.60 -4.40
N VAL A 213 3.66 -1.42 -3.80
CA VAL A 213 4.60 -1.22 -2.69
C VAL A 213 3.92 -1.56 -1.38
N VAL A 214 4.60 -2.33 -0.54
CA VAL A 214 4.21 -2.53 0.87
C VAL A 214 4.43 -1.24 1.63
N VAL A 215 3.35 -0.70 2.20
CA VAL A 215 3.35 0.54 2.99
C VAL A 215 3.38 0.28 4.49
N GLN A 216 2.90 -0.88 4.93
CA GLN A 216 2.96 -1.31 6.34
C GLN A 216 3.48 -2.74 6.43
N HIS A 217 4.38 -2.97 7.38
CA HIS A 217 4.94 -4.28 7.74
C HIS A 217 4.61 -4.53 9.21
N ILE A 218 3.80 -5.54 9.47
CA ILE A 218 3.23 -5.84 10.78
C ILE A 218 3.84 -7.14 11.30
N ASP A 219 4.50 -7.06 12.45
CA ASP A 219 5.00 -8.20 13.21
C ASP A 219 3.90 -8.74 14.13
N ALA A 220 3.50 -9.99 13.87
CA ALA A 220 2.50 -10.73 14.62
C ALA A 220 3.12 -11.92 15.39
N SER A 221 4.44 -11.94 15.60
CA SER A 221 5.15 -13.03 16.28
C SER A 221 4.75 -13.22 17.74
N ASP A 222 4.15 -12.20 18.38
CA ASP A 222 3.58 -12.28 19.73
C ASP A 222 2.25 -13.06 19.79
N LEU A 223 1.66 -13.45 18.66
CA LEU A 223 0.47 -14.28 18.62
C LEU A 223 0.83 -15.76 18.83
N GLU A 224 0.34 -16.32 19.94
CA GLU A 224 0.61 -17.72 20.26
C GLU A 224 -0.30 -18.68 19.43
N PRO A 225 0.27 -19.66 18.71
CA PRO A 225 -0.48 -20.60 17.89
C PRO A 225 -1.12 -21.75 18.70
N PHE A 226 -0.72 -21.92 19.97
CA PHE A 226 -1.26 -22.93 20.91
C PHE A 226 -1.39 -24.35 20.32
N GLY A 227 -0.34 -24.82 19.63
CA GLY A 227 -0.31 -26.15 18.98
C GLY A 227 -0.76 -26.15 17.53
N GLY A 228 -1.17 -25.00 16.99
CA GLY A 228 -1.35 -24.78 15.56
C GLY A 228 -0.04 -24.67 14.78
N GLU A 229 -0.16 -24.55 13.46
CA GLU A 229 0.94 -24.29 12.53
C GLU A 229 1.11 -22.77 12.33
N VAL A 230 1.13 -22.31 11.08
CA VAL A 230 1.50 -20.94 10.70
C VAL A 230 0.31 -19.98 10.73
N LEU A 231 0.59 -18.70 10.96
CA LEU A 231 -0.32 -17.58 10.76
C LEU A 231 -0.90 -17.61 9.33
N ASN A 232 -2.22 -17.56 9.20
CA ASN A 232 -2.94 -17.48 7.92
C ASN A 232 -4.44 -17.24 8.14
N GLY A 233 -5.01 -16.23 7.49
CA GLY A 233 -6.40 -15.81 7.63
C GLY A 233 -6.51 -14.44 8.28
N ILE A 234 -7.00 -13.46 7.53
CA ILE A 234 -7.22 -12.07 7.94
C ILE A 234 -8.65 -11.71 7.55
N ALA A 235 -9.46 -11.22 8.48
CA ALA A 235 -10.84 -10.83 8.18
C ALA A 235 -11.20 -9.51 8.84
N PHE A 236 -11.70 -8.57 8.06
CA PHE A 236 -12.10 -7.24 8.49
C PHE A 236 -13.62 -7.09 8.48
N ASP A 237 -14.19 -6.92 9.67
CA ASP A 237 -15.62 -6.63 9.80
C ASP A 237 -15.86 -5.12 9.69
N SER A 238 -16.25 -4.68 8.50
CA SER A 238 -16.60 -3.27 8.24
C SER A 238 -17.76 -2.74 9.10
N THR A 239 -18.60 -3.60 9.68
CA THR A 239 -19.74 -3.17 10.52
C THR A 239 -19.29 -2.78 11.92
N THR A 240 -18.26 -3.45 12.45
CA THR A 240 -17.69 -3.20 13.78
C THR A 240 -16.34 -2.50 13.73
N GLN A 241 -15.74 -2.35 12.54
CA GLN A 241 -14.40 -1.84 12.32
C GLN A 241 -13.36 -2.66 13.10
N SER A 242 -13.51 -3.99 13.08
CA SER A 242 -12.61 -4.91 13.79
C SER A 242 -11.85 -5.80 12.82
N LEU A 243 -10.58 -6.03 13.11
CA LEU A 243 -9.69 -6.88 12.33
C LEU A 243 -9.41 -8.16 13.12
N TRP A 244 -9.66 -9.30 12.51
CA TRP A 244 -9.48 -10.61 13.10
C TRP A 244 -8.43 -11.40 12.33
N VAL A 245 -7.57 -12.10 13.06
CA VAL A 245 -6.56 -12.98 12.49
C VAL A 245 -6.55 -14.34 13.16
N THR A 246 -6.13 -15.36 12.42
CA THR A 246 -5.99 -16.74 12.90
C THR A 246 -4.83 -17.44 12.20
N GLY A 247 -4.74 -18.75 12.34
CA GLY A 247 -3.80 -19.56 11.60
C GLY A 247 -4.26 -20.99 11.44
N LYS A 248 -3.44 -21.75 10.71
CA LYS A 248 -3.73 -23.13 10.35
C LYS A 248 -3.66 -24.01 11.60
N TYR A 249 -4.76 -24.67 11.94
CA TYR A 249 -4.94 -25.45 13.17
C TYR A 249 -4.83 -24.63 14.47
N TRP A 250 -4.92 -23.30 14.40
CA TRP A 250 -4.92 -22.48 15.61
C TRP A 250 -6.21 -22.73 16.40
N PRO A 251 -6.18 -22.85 17.74
CA PRO A 251 -7.39 -23.00 18.54
C PRO A 251 -8.06 -21.66 18.86
N LYS A 252 -7.52 -20.55 18.34
CA LYS A 252 -7.97 -19.18 18.61
C LYS A 252 -7.94 -18.30 17.36
N MET A 253 -8.93 -17.41 17.26
CA MET A 253 -8.87 -16.20 16.43
C MET A 253 -8.69 -14.99 17.36
N TYR A 254 -7.95 -13.99 16.92
CA TYR A 254 -7.62 -12.80 17.71
C TYR A 254 -8.16 -11.54 17.05
N ASN A 255 -8.82 -10.69 17.83
CA ASN A 255 -9.14 -9.33 17.43
C ASN A 255 -7.93 -8.44 17.72
N ILE A 256 -7.43 -7.76 16.69
CA ILE A 256 -6.15 -7.06 16.77
C ILE A 256 -6.25 -5.61 16.30
N THR A 257 -5.34 -4.77 16.80
CA THR A 257 -4.95 -3.51 16.17
C THR A 257 -3.43 -3.45 16.04
N PHE A 258 -2.94 -2.36 15.48
CA PHE A 258 -1.51 -2.12 15.30
C PHE A 258 -1.01 -0.99 16.20
N THR A 259 0.21 -1.13 16.71
CA THR A 259 0.95 -0.06 17.40
C THR A 259 2.34 0.07 16.79
N VAL A 260 2.93 1.26 16.86
CA VAL A 260 4.34 1.43 16.52
C VAL A 260 5.21 0.77 17.60
N PRO A 261 6.32 0.10 17.24
CA PRO A 261 7.31 -0.34 18.20
C PRO A 261 7.82 0.84 19.03
N GLU A 262 8.00 0.65 20.34
CA GLU A 262 8.72 1.61 21.17
C GLU A 262 10.12 1.82 20.56
N PRO A 263 10.60 3.07 20.43
CA PRO A 263 11.96 3.30 19.96
C PRO A 263 12.92 2.60 20.92
N ASP A 264 13.90 1.86 20.38
CA ASP A 264 14.99 1.27 21.15
C ASP A 264 15.80 2.41 21.80
N ILE A 265 15.36 2.85 22.99
CA ILE A 265 16.18 3.68 23.86
C ILE A 265 17.21 2.73 24.45
N GLN A 266 18.25 2.45 23.66
CA GLN A 266 19.49 1.96 24.23
C GLN A 266 19.92 2.99 25.26
N ASP A 267 19.84 2.63 26.55
CA ASP A 267 20.49 3.39 27.60
C ASP A 267 21.94 3.64 27.14
N PRO A 268 22.37 4.91 26.98
CA PRO A 268 23.71 5.18 26.54
C PRO A 268 24.68 4.49 27.52
N PRO A 269 25.74 3.83 27.03
CA PRO A 269 26.71 3.19 27.91
C PRO A 269 27.39 4.25 28.77
N GLY A 270 27.00 4.34 30.03
CA GLY A 270 27.63 5.17 31.05
C GLY A 270 27.34 6.67 30.90
N SER A 271 26.52 7.21 31.80
CA SER A 271 26.45 8.65 32.06
C SER A 271 27.75 9.14 32.71
N GLU A 272 28.81 9.35 31.92
CA GLU A 272 29.79 10.37 32.26
C GLU A 272 29.26 11.72 31.76
N ILE A 273 29.00 12.60 32.72
CA ILE A 273 28.64 14.00 32.47
C ILE A 273 29.84 14.64 31.76
N ILE A 274 29.72 14.89 30.46
CA ILE A 274 30.59 15.81 29.73
C ILE A 274 29.80 17.10 29.54
N GLU A 275 30.28 18.16 30.18
CA GLU A 275 29.74 19.52 30.05
C GLU A 275 29.75 19.98 28.58
N GLU A 276 28.72 20.77 28.25
CA GLU A 276 28.36 21.29 26.94
C GLU A 276 29.51 21.84 26.09
N GLU A 277 29.49 21.50 24.79
CA GLU A 277 29.84 22.46 23.75
C GLU A 277 28.77 22.43 22.65
N ILE A 278 27.76 23.29 22.81
CA ILE A 278 26.73 23.54 21.80
C ILE A 278 27.38 24.28 20.63
N ILE A 279 27.77 23.56 19.58
CA ILE A 279 28.08 24.16 18.27
C ILE A 279 26.78 24.22 17.48
N THR A 280 26.12 25.38 17.51
CA THR A 280 24.94 25.68 16.70
C THR A 280 25.28 25.68 15.21
N SER A 281 24.90 24.63 14.47
CA SER A 281 24.92 24.58 13.00
C SER A 281 23.56 25.01 12.42
N THR A 282 23.10 26.20 12.80
CA THR A 282 21.87 26.79 12.23
C THR A 282 22.11 28.23 11.81
N ASN A 283 22.90 28.45 10.75
CA ASN A 283 22.83 29.74 10.06
C ASN A 283 23.34 29.82 8.61
N VAL A 284 23.55 28.70 7.92
CA VAL A 284 24.03 28.78 6.53
C VAL A 284 22.88 28.97 5.54
N ASN A 285 21.67 28.48 5.82
CA ASN A 285 20.55 28.53 4.86
C ASN A 285 19.74 29.85 4.87
N SER A 286 19.85 30.67 5.92
CA SER A 286 19.09 31.93 6.04
C SER A 286 19.66 33.06 5.18
N ILE A 287 20.99 33.23 5.21
CA ILE A 287 21.70 34.36 4.59
C ILE A 287 21.59 34.33 3.05
N PHE A 288 21.60 33.14 2.45
CA PHE A 288 21.45 33.02 1.00
C PHE A 288 20.02 33.35 0.53
N SER A 289 18.99 33.08 1.33
CA SER A 289 17.60 33.38 0.95
C SER A 289 17.31 34.87 0.95
N GLU A 290 17.82 35.63 1.93
CA GLU A 290 17.56 37.07 2.04
C GLU A 290 18.31 37.87 0.96
N ALA A 291 19.54 37.48 0.63
CA ALA A 291 20.31 38.13 -0.44
C ALA A 291 19.68 37.93 -1.83
N ILE A 292 19.11 36.75 -2.09
CA ILE A 292 18.39 36.45 -3.34
C ILE A 292 17.08 37.23 -3.42
N LEU A 293 16.32 37.31 -2.32
CA LEU A 293 15.08 38.06 -2.28
C LEU A 293 15.31 39.57 -2.48
N PHE A 294 16.37 40.12 -1.86
CA PHE A 294 16.71 41.53 -1.98
C PHE A 294 17.17 41.89 -3.41
N SER A 295 17.91 41.00 -4.08
CA SER A 295 18.35 41.19 -5.47
C SER A 295 17.19 41.08 -6.47
N LEU A 296 16.23 40.19 -6.24
CA LEU A 296 15.00 40.11 -7.06
C LEU A 296 14.11 41.36 -6.91
N LEU A 297 13.98 41.89 -5.69
CA LEU A 297 13.18 43.08 -5.42
C LEU A 297 13.79 44.35 -6.04
N THR A 298 15.12 44.50 -5.96
CA THR A 298 15.83 45.63 -6.58
C THR A 298 15.75 45.59 -8.10
N LEU A 299 15.83 44.41 -8.72
CA LEU A 299 15.67 44.25 -10.17
C LEU A 299 14.25 44.63 -10.64
N THR A 300 13.21 44.26 -9.90
CA THR A 300 11.81 44.61 -10.24
C THR A 300 11.56 46.12 -10.14
N VAL A 301 12.11 46.79 -9.11
CA VAL A 301 12.01 48.26 -8.98
C VAL A 301 12.71 48.98 -10.13
N ILE A 302 13.89 48.50 -10.55
CA ILE A 302 14.62 49.08 -11.68
C ILE A 302 13.83 48.89 -12.98
N LEU A 303 13.30 47.70 -13.24
CA LEU A 303 12.50 47.43 -14.44
C LEU A 303 11.20 48.25 -14.46
N TRP A 304 10.55 48.45 -13.31
CA TRP A 304 9.38 49.31 -13.20
C TRP A 304 9.71 50.78 -13.44
N ALA A 305 10.83 51.28 -12.89
CA ALA A 305 11.30 52.63 -13.12
C ALA A 305 11.71 52.87 -14.59
N MET A 306 12.23 51.85 -15.28
CA MET A 306 12.52 51.91 -16.71
C MET A 306 11.25 51.98 -17.55
N ASN A 307 10.18 51.27 -17.17
CA ASN A 307 8.90 51.27 -17.90
C ASN A 307 8.13 52.61 -17.77
N LEU A 308 8.41 53.40 -16.73
CA LEU A 308 7.81 54.74 -16.56
C LEU A 308 8.44 55.81 -17.46
N LYS A 309 9.63 55.56 -18.04
CA LYS A 309 10.36 56.55 -18.82
C LYS A 309 9.92 56.62 -20.30
N ASP A 310 9.24 55.59 -20.79
CA ASP A 310 8.82 55.48 -22.20
C ASP A 310 7.34 55.89 -22.44
N GLY A 311 6.62 56.32 -21.39
CA GLY A 311 5.18 56.62 -21.42
C GLY A 311 4.78 58.10 -21.40
N GLY A 312 5.66 59.03 -21.77
CA GLY A 312 5.33 60.46 -21.81
C GLY A 312 4.43 60.84 -23.01
N PRO A 313 3.32 61.58 -22.82
CA PRO A 313 2.40 61.91 -23.91
C PRO A 313 3.02 62.85 -24.94
N ASN A 314 2.91 62.50 -26.23
CA ASN A 314 3.23 63.39 -27.35
C ASN A 314 2.34 64.66 -27.28
N PRO A 315 2.90 65.87 -27.47
CA PRO A 315 2.09 67.08 -27.56
C PRO A 315 1.23 67.08 -28.84
N PRO A 316 0.00 67.64 -28.82
CA PRO A 316 -0.87 67.63 -29.97
C PRO A 316 -0.40 68.59 -31.06
N ASP A 317 -0.59 68.12 -32.29
CA ASP A 317 -0.30 68.77 -33.56
C ASP A 317 -1.14 70.06 -33.71
N ARG A 318 -0.48 71.19 -34.04
CA ARG A 318 -1.16 72.46 -34.36
C ARG A 318 -1.23 72.62 -35.87
N GLY A 319 -2.40 72.38 -36.44
CA GLY A 319 -2.81 72.77 -37.81
C GLY A 319 -4.03 73.70 -37.79
N PRO A 320 -4.25 74.51 -38.84
CA PRO A 320 -4.50 75.95 -38.70
C PRO A 320 -5.97 76.36 -38.72
N SER A 321 -6.27 77.51 -38.11
CA SER A 321 -7.50 78.29 -38.34
C SER A 321 -7.14 79.57 -39.09
N GLU A 322 -7.77 79.72 -40.28
CA GLU A 322 -7.96 80.92 -41.14
C GLU A 322 -6.78 81.87 -41.43
#